data_AF-A0ABD0P435-F1
#
_entry.id   AF-A0ABD0P435-F1
#
_cell.length_a   1.000
_cell.length_b   1.000
_cell.length_c   1.000
_cell.angle_alpha   90.00
_cell.angle_beta   90.00
_cell.angle_gamma   90.00
#
_symmetry.space_group_name_H-M   'P 1'
#
loop_
_entity.id
_entity.type
_entity.pdbx_description
1 polymer ?
#
loop_
_entity_poly.entity_id
_entity_poly.type
_entity_poly.pdbx_seq_one_letter_code
_entity_poly.pdbx_strand_id
1 'polypeptide(L)'
;EQISKHQSQIDRLYVSLKDLAEERKSRLEQQYWLYQLNREVDELEQWIAEREVIASSTELGQDFEHVTEKFTEFAAETGSLGQERVTAVNQMVDELIDYGHADAATIAEWKDGVNEAWADLLELMETRGQMLAASHQLHKFFSDCRE
;
A
#
# COMPACT_ATOMS: atom_id res chain seq x y z
N GLU A 1 6.80 48.92 -40.40
CA GLU A 1 7.23 48.97 -38.99
C GLU A 1 6.15 48.50 -38.00
N GLN A 2 4.91 49.03 -38.02
CA GLN A 2 3.84 48.59 -37.11
C GLN A 2 3.49 47.10 -37.21
N ILE A 3 3.39 46.54 -38.43
CA ILE A 3 3.09 45.11 -38.64
C ILE A 3 4.12 44.22 -37.93
N SER A 4 5.41 44.56 -38.00
CA SER A 4 6.48 43.81 -37.34
C SER A 4 6.42 43.91 -35.81
N LYS A 5 6.06 45.08 -35.26
CA LYS A 5 5.83 45.25 -33.81
C LYS A 5 4.65 44.41 -33.33
N HIS A 6 3.53 44.42 -34.05
CA HIS A 6 2.37 43.59 -33.71
C HIS A 6 2.67 42.10 -33.82
N GLN A 7 3.38 41.66 -34.87
CA GLN A 7 3.79 40.26 -35.01
C GLN A 7 4.65 39.81 -33.81
N SER A 8 5.66 40.61 -33.46
CA SER A 8 6.53 40.29 -32.31
C SER A 8 5.77 40.22 -30.99
N GLN A 9 4.74 41.05 -30.81
CA GLN A 9 3.89 41.00 -29.63
C GLN A 9 3.03 39.73 -29.61
N ILE A 10 2.43 39.36 -30.75
CA ILE A 10 1.64 38.13 -30.89
C ILE A 10 2.51 36.91 -30.62
N ASP A 11 3.73 36.87 -31.16
CA ASP A 11 4.65 35.74 -30.95
C ASP A 11 4.99 35.57 -29.46
N ARG A 12 5.24 36.68 -28.74
CA ARG A 12 5.47 36.63 -27.28
C ARG A 12 4.25 36.18 -26.50
N LEU A 13 3.07 36.69 -26.85
CA LEU A 13 1.81 36.29 -26.19
C LEU A 13 1.52 34.81 -26.43
N TYR A 14 1.82 34.31 -27.63
CA TYR A 14 1.64 32.91 -27.96
C TYR A 14 2.58 31.98 -27.19
N VAL A 15 3.86 32.36 -27.05
CA VAL A 15 4.82 31.63 -26.19
C VAL A 15 4.34 31.62 -24.74
N SER A 16 3.99 32.79 -24.18
CA SER A 16 3.49 32.87 -22.81
C SER A 16 2.22 32.06 -22.57
N LEU A 17 1.30 32.02 -23.55
CA LEU A 17 0.10 31.20 -23.49
C LEU A 17 0.43 29.70 -23.46
N LYS A 18 1.42 29.26 -24.25
CA LYS A 18 1.87 27.87 -24.25
C LYS A 18 2.48 27.48 -22.91
N ASP A 19 3.35 28.34 -22.37
CA ASP A 19 4.00 28.08 -21.09
C ASP A 19 2.96 27.95 -19.96
N LEU A 20 1.97 28.86 -19.92
CA LEU A 20 0.88 28.80 -18.95
C LEU A 20 -0.01 27.54 -19.12
N ALA A 21 -0.23 27.10 -20.36
CA ALA A 21 -0.98 25.89 -20.63
C ALA A 21 -0.25 24.64 -20.15
N GLU A 22 1.07 24.54 -20.39
CA GLU A 22 1.87 23.41 -19.91
C GLU A 22 2.00 23.40 -18.38
N GLU A 23 2.17 24.56 -17.75
CA GLU A 23 2.17 24.69 -16.29
C GLU A 23 0.84 24.20 -15.70
N ARG A 24 -0.29 24.64 -16.29
CA ARG A 24 -1.62 24.18 -15.85
C ARG A 24 -1.79 22.68 -16.02
N LYS A 25 -1.32 22.12 -17.14
CA LYS A 25 -1.38 20.69 -17.40
C LYS A 25 -0.57 19.91 -16.36
N SER A 26 0.69 20.30 -16.12
CA SER A 26 1.55 19.66 -15.12
C SER A 26 0.92 19.70 -13.72
N ARG A 27 0.34 20.84 -13.32
CA ARG A 27 -0.36 20.95 -12.03
C ARG A 27 -1.58 20.04 -11.93
N LEU A 28 -2.35 19.89 -13.01
CA LEU A 28 -3.50 18.98 -13.02
C LEU A 28 -3.08 17.52 -12.97
N GLU A 29 -2.00 17.15 -13.67
CA GLU A 29 -1.42 15.80 -13.63
C GLU A 29 -0.90 15.48 -12.22
N GLN A 30 -0.16 16.39 -11.59
CA GLN A 30 0.28 16.24 -10.20
C GLN A 30 -0.90 15.99 -9.24
N GLN A 31 -1.92 16.85 -9.29
CA GLN A 31 -3.10 16.69 -8.45
C GLN A 31 -3.83 15.37 -8.71
N TYR A 32 -4.01 14.99 -9.98
CA TYR A 32 -4.64 13.72 -10.34
C TYR A 32 -3.90 12.53 -9.70
N TRP A 33 -2.57 12.48 -9.85
CA TRP A 33 -1.78 11.39 -9.29
C TRP A 33 -1.75 11.38 -7.77
N LEU A 34 -1.75 12.55 -7.13
CA LEU A 34 -1.86 12.64 -5.67
C LEU A 34 -3.17 12.03 -5.16
N TYR A 35 -4.31 12.37 -5.79
CA TYR A 35 -5.61 11.80 -5.41
C TYR A 35 -5.67 10.29 -5.67
N GLN A 36 -5.10 9.84 -6.80
CA GLN A 36 -5.04 8.42 -7.12
C GLN A 36 -4.20 7.68 -6.06
N LEU A 37 -3.01 8.18 -5.71
CA LEU A 37 -2.17 7.59 -4.67
C LEU A 37 -2.88 7.56 -3.31
N ASN A 38 -3.48 8.67 -2.88
CA ASN A 38 -4.17 8.72 -1.59
C ASN A 38 -5.26 7.64 -1.50
N ARG A 39 -6.03 7.45 -2.57
CA ARG A 39 -7.05 6.40 -2.62
C ARG A 39 -6.44 5.00 -2.53
N GLU A 40 -5.35 4.72 -3.26
CA GLU A 40 -4.69 3.41 -3.21
C GLU A 40 -4.08 3.12 -1.82
N VAL A 41 -3.55 4.15 -1.15
CA VAL A 41 -3.08 4.08 0.24
C VAL A 41 -4.24 3.73 1.17
N ASP A 42 -5.34 4.49 1.14
CA ASP A 42 -6.51 4.27 2.00
C ASP A 42 -7.11 2.86 1.80
N GLU A 43 -7.24 2.42 0.54
CA GLU A 43 -7.75 1.09 0.19
C GLU A 43 -6.81 -0.05 0.62
N LEU A 44 -5.50 0.21 0.70
CA LEU A 44 -4.52 -0.76 1.18
C LEU A 44 -4.51 -0.81 2.71
N GLU A 45 -4.50 0.34 3.40
CA GLU A 45 -4.57 0.41 4.86
C GLU A 45 -5.84 -0.25 5.41
N GLN A 46 -7.00 0.03 4.80
CA GLN A 46 -8.24 -0.65 5.18
C GLN A 46 -8.13 -2.16 5.01
N TRP A 47 -7.57 -2.61 3.89
CA TRP A 47 -7.40 -4.04 3.65
C TRP A 47 -6.44 -4.68 4.67
N ILE A 48 -5.34 -4.02 5.02
CA ILE A 48 -4.41 -4.48 6.07
C ILE A 48 -5.17 -4.63 7.39
N ALA A 49 -5.92 -3.61 7.81
CA ALA A 49 -6.72 -3.65 9.03
C ALA A 49 -7.75 -4.80 9.04
N GLU A 50 -8.40 -5.09 7.91
CA GLU A 50 -9.30 -6.25 7.77
C GLU A 50 -8.56 -7.58 7.97
N ARG A 51 -7.31 -7.69 7.51
CA ARG A 51 -6.46 -8.88 7.69
C ARG A 51 -5.96 -9.01 9.12
N GLU A 52 -5.63 -7.91 9.78
CA GLU A 52 -5.24 -7.89 11.19
C GLU A 52 -6.35 -8.44 12.10
N VAL A 53 -7.61 -8.13 11.81
CA VAL A 53 -8.76 -8.69 12.56
C VAL A 53 -8.79 -10.23 12.45
N ILE A 54 -8.44 -10.78 11.28
CA ILE A 54 -8.39 -12.24 11.09
C ILE A 54 -7.16 -12.82 11.79
N ALA A 55 -5.99 -12.19 11.64
CA ALA A 55 -4.74 -12.64 12.25
C ALA A 55 -4.76 -12.62 13.79
N SER A 56 -5.51 -11.69 14.38
CA SER A 56 -5.70 -11.55 15.83
C SER A 56 -6.78 -12.49 16.40
N SER A 57 -7.47 -13.27 15.58
CA SER A 57 -8.48 -14.22 16.05
C SER A 57 -7.89 -15.21 17.05
N THR A 58 -8.52 -15.32 18.24
CA THR A 58 -8.13 -16.28 19.27
C THR A 58 -8.79 -17.65 19.09
N GLU A 59 -9.59 -17.85 18.05
CA GLU A 59 -10.36 -19.08 17.86
C GLU A 59 -9.43 -20.28 17.61
N LEU A 60 -9.50 -21.29 18.48
CA LEU A 60 -8.71 -22.53 18.36
C LEU A 60 -9.50 -23.67 17.72
N GLY A 61 -10.78 -23.46 17.42
CA GLY A 61 -11.70 -24.44 16.85
C GLY A 61 -11.89 -25.69 17.72
N GLN A 62 -12.79 -26.58 17.30
CA GLN A 62 -12.85 -27.96 17.84
C GLN A 62 -11.90 -28.91 17.11
N ASP A 63 -11.57 -28.58 15.85
CA ASP A 63 -10.60 -29.30 15.02
C ASP A 63 -9.36 -28.44 14.83
N PHE A 64 -8.33 -28.80 15.59
CA PHE A 64 -7.08 -28.06 15.67
C PHE A 64 -6.28 -28.13 14.35
N GLU A 65 -6.30 -29.27 13.65
CA GLU A 65 -5.60 -29.45 12.38
C GLU A 65 -6.20 -28.53 11.32
N HIS A 66 -7.54 -28.52 11.22
CA HIS A 66 -8.26 -27.64 10.29
C HIS A 66 -8.01 -26.14 10.53
N VAL A 67 -7.91 -25.71 11.79
CA VAL A 67 -7.59 -24.30 12.11
C VAL A 67 -6.17 -23.94 11.68
N THR A 68 -5.22 -24.86 11.86
CA THR A 68 -3.81 -24.64 11.48
C THR A 68 -3.64 -24.58 9.97
N GLU A 69 -4.29 -25.49 9.23
CA GLU A 69 -4.27 -25.50 7.76
C GLU A 69 -4.85 -24.21 7.19
N LYS A 70 -6.05 -23.81 7.64
CA LYS A 70 -6.68 -22.56 7.21
C LYS A 70 -5.85 -21.32 7.49
N PHE A 71 -5.22 -21.25 8.65
CA PHE A 71 -4.35 -20.12 8.98
C PHE A 71 -3.11 -20.08 8.09
N THR A 72 -2.54 -21.24 7.76
CA THR A 72 -1.39 -21.35 6.85
C THR A 72 -1.75 -20.88 5.44
N GLU A 73 -2.90 -21.30 4.92
CA GLU A 73 -3.42 -20.81 3.62
C GLU A 73 -3.65 -19.31 3.65
N PHE A 74 -4.32 -18.80 4.70
CA PHE A 74 -4.56 -17.37 4.90
C PHE A 74 -3.26 -16.57 4.92
N ALA A 75 -2.24 -17.00 5.66
CA ALA A 75 -0.97 -16.30 5.78
C ALA A 75 -0.20 -16.28 4.45
N ALA A 76 -0.21 -17.40 3.72
CA ALA A 76 0.42 -17.48 2.41
C ALA A 76 -0.27 -16.57 1.37
N GLU A 77 -1.60 -16.60 1.29
CA GLU A 77 -2.36 -15.75 0.38
C GLU A 77 -2.20 -14.26 0.73
N THR A 78 -2.35 -13.92 2.01
CA THR A 78 -2.22 -12.54 2.51
C THR A 78 -0.81 -12.03 2.25
N GLY A 79 0.23 -12.83 2.54
CA GLY A 79 1.62 -12.48 2.27
C GLY A 79 1.89 -12.18 0.79
N SER A 80 1.41 -13.03 -0.12
CA SER A 80 1.63 -12.85 -1.56
C SER A 80 0.88 -11.63 -2.10
N LEU A 81 -0.42 -11.52 -1.83
CA LEU A 81 -1.24 -10.43 -2.36
C LEU A 81 -0.89 -9.08 -1.72
N GLY A 82 -0.65 -9.07 -0.40
CA GLY A 82 -0.26 -7.88 0.33
C GLY A 82 1.08 -7.33 -0.16
N GLN A 83 2.07 -8.19 -0.38
CA GLN A 83 3.37 -7.76 -0.89
C GLN A 83 3.26 -7.15 -2.30
N GLU A 84 2.44 -7.71 -3.19
CA GLU A 84 2.20 -7.14 -4.51
C GLU A 84 1.60 -5.73 -4.41
N ARG A 85 0.57 -5.54 -3.58
CA ARG A 85 -0.10 -4.24 -3.40
C ARG A 85 0.79 -3.20 -2.75
N VAL A 86 1.53 -3.57 -1.69
CA VAL A 86 2.50 -2.68 -1.02
C VAL A 86 3.58 -2.25 -2.00
N THR A 87 4.07 -3.17 -2.84
CA THR A 87 5.08 -2.85 -3.87
C THR A 87 4.53 -1.86 -4.90
N ALA A 88 3.29 -2.04 -5.35
CA ALA A 88 2.65 -1.13 -6.30
C ALA A 88 2.48 0.29 -5.74
N VAL A 89 2.00 0.42 -4.48
CA VAL A 89 1.86 1.72 -3.81
C VAL A 89 3.23 2.38 -3.61
N ASN A 90 4.23 1.62 -3.15
CA ASN A 90 5.60 2.11 -3.00
C ASN A 90 6.19 2.62 -4.32
N GLN A 91 5.94 1.94 -5.43
CA GLN A 91 6.38 2.37 -6.75
C GLN A 91 5.70 3.68 -7.18
N MET A 92 4.38 3.81 -6.96
CA MET A 92 3.66 5.05 -7.27
C MET A 92 4.20 6.24 -6.46
N VAL A 93 4.54 6.01 -5.18
CA VAL A 93 5.20 7.01 -4.32
C VAL A 93 6.55 7.41 -4.90
N ASP A 94 7.41 6.43 -5.20
CA ASP A 94 8.77 6.69 -5.67
C ASP A 94 8.75 7.46 -6.98
N GLU A 95 7.86 7.10 -7.91
CA GLU A 95 7.67 7.84 -9.17
C GLU A 95 7.26 9.30 -8.90
N LEU A 96 6.29 9.56 -8.02
CA LEU A 96 5.85 10.92 -7.72
C LEU A 96 6.94 11.77 -7.07
N ILE A 97 7.73 11.17 -6.17
CA ILE A 97 8.86 11.86 -5.53
C ILE A 97 9.96 12.15 -6.57
N ASP A 98 10.29 11.18 -7.43
CA ASP A 98 11.32 11.34 -8.46
C ASP A 98 10.94 12.41 -9.50
N TYR A 99 9.65 12.56 -9.81
CA TYR A 99 9.13 13.64 -10.64
C TYR A 99 9.10 15.01 -9.93
N GLY A 100 9.48 15.09 -8.65
CA GLY A 100 9.54 16.33 -7.88
C GLY A 100 8.15 16.87 -7.52
N HIS A 101 7.20 15.99 -7.20
CA HIS A 101 5.86 16.39 -6.77
C HIS A 101 5.92 17.34 -5.57
N ALA A 102 5.08 18.39 -5.56
CA ALA A 102 5.11 19.44 -4.54
C ALA A 102 4.89 18.90 -3.11
N ASP A 103 4.08 17.85 -2.97
CA ASP A 103 3.73 17.20 -1.70
C ASP A 103 4.63 15.99 -1.35
N ALA A 104 5.85 15.91 -1.88
CA ALA A 104 6.75 14.76 -1.70
C ALA A 104 6.97 14.34 -0.24
N ALA A 105 6.99 15.30 0.70
CA ALA A 105 7.13 15.00 2.13
C ALA A 105 5.93 14.21 2.67
N THR A 106 4.70 14.67 2.39
CA THR A 106 3.47 13.99 2.79
C THR A 106 3.36 12.61 2.14
N ILE A 107 3.73 12.50 0.86
CA ILE A 107 3.74 11.25 0.11
C ILE A 107 4.70 10.23 0.78
N ALA A 108 5.88 10.68 1.22
CA ALA A 108 6.83 9.83 1.93
C ALA A 108 6.28 9.36 3.29
N GLU A 109 5.58 10.23 4.03
CA GLU A 109 4.91 9.86 5.28
C GLU A 109 3.84 8.77 5.07
N TRP A 110 3.05 8.84 3.98
CA TRP A 110 2.10 7.78 3.63
C TRP A 110 2.78 6.46 3.31
N LYS A 111 3.91 6.51 2.60
CA LYS A 111 4.73 5.32 2.33
C LYS A 111 5.22 4.67 3.61
N ASP A 112 5.74 5.47 4.54
CA ASP A 112 6.23 4.96 5.81
C ASP A 112 5.09 4.30 6.61
N GLY A 113 3.92 4.94 6.70
CA GLY A 113 2.76 4.41 7.40
C GLY A 113 2.25 3.08 6.84
N VAL A 114 2.11 2.96 5.51
CA VAL A 114 1.70 1.70 4.85
C VAL A 114 2.73 0.59 5.10
N ASN A 115 4.02 0.89 5.02
CA ASN A 115 5.06 -0.13 5.23
C ASN A 115 5.15 -0.56 6.70
N GLU A 116 4.92 0.35 7.65
CA GLU A 116 4.83 0.02 9.08
C GLU A 116 3.63 -0.89 9.35
N ALA A 117 2.42 -0.50 8.90
CA ALA A 117 1.22 -1.33 9.06
C ALA A 117 1.36 -2.72 8.41
N TRP A 118 2.02 -2.80 7.25
CA TRP A 118 2.30 -4.07 6.60
C TRP A 118 3.27 -4.94 7.42
N ALA A 119 4.33 -4.35 7.97
CA ALA A 119 5.29 -5.06 8.82
C ALA A 119 4.62 -5.60 10.10
N ASP A 120 3.77 -4.78 10.73
CA ASP A 120 3.01 -5.17 11.93
C ASP A 120 2.07 -6.35 11.65
N LEU A 121 1.37 -6.36 10.52
CA LEU A 121 0.53 -7.48 10.10
C LEU A 121 1.35 -8.77 9.88
N LEU A 122 2.53 -8.66 9.26
CA LEU A 122 3.42 -9.82 9.07
C LEU A 122 3.87 -10.40 10.42
N GLU A 123 4.28 -9.55 11.37
CA GLU A 123 4.67 -9.97 12.73
C GLU A 123 3.50 -10.60 13.49
N LEU A 124 2.30 -10.03 13.38
CA LEU A 124 1.09 -10.57 13.99
C LEU A 124 0.78 -11.97 13.44
N MET A 125 0.87 -12.16 12.11
CA MET A 125 0.66 -13.46 11.49
C MET A 125 1.72 -14.48 11.90
N GLU A 126 2.99 -14.06 12.00
CA GLU A 126 4.06 -14.92 12.49
C GLU A 126 3.80 -15.38 13.93
N THR A 127 3.49 -14.44 14.83
CA THR A 127 3.18 -14.72 16.23
C THR A 127 2.02 -15.70 16.36
N ARG A 128 0.94 -15.49 15.60
CA ARG A 128 -0.21 -16.39 15.59
C ARG A 128 0.15 -17.78 15.06
N GLY A 129 0.97 -17.86 14.01
CA GLY A 129 1.48 -19.12 13.48
C GLY A 129 2.30 -19.91 14.51
N GLN A 130 3.16 -19.23 15.26
CA GLN A 130 3.93 -19.84 16.35
C GLN A 130 3.02 -20.35 17.48
N MET A 131 1.98 -19.59 17.87
CA MET A 131 1.01 -20.02 18.88
C MET A 131 0.24 -21.27 18.45
N LEU A 132 -0.19 -21.34 17.20
CA LEU A 132 -0.84 -22.54 16.65
C LEU A 132 0.14 -23.72 16.67
N ALA A 133 1.37 -23.55 16.20
CA ALA A 133 2.38 -24.62 16.23
C ALA A 133 2.64 -25.17 17.65
N ALA A 134 2.73 -24.29 18.65
CA ALA A 134 2.90 -24.70 20.05
C ALA A 134 1.68 -25.47 20.59
N SER A 135 0.47 -25.00 20.27
CA SER A 135 -0.78 -25.68 20.64
C SER A 135 -0.89 -27.06 19.98
N HIS A 136 -0.46 -27.19 18.71
CA HIS A 136 -0.43 -28.47 17.99
C HIS A 136 0.41 -29.51 18.73
N GLN A 137 1.63 -29.12 19.15
CA GLN A 137 2.54 -30.01 19.86
C GLN A 137 1.94 -30.50 21.18
N LEU A 138 1.25 -29.62 21.91
CA LEU A 138 0.57 -29.96 23.15
C LEU A 138 -0.60 -30.93 22.91
N HIS A 139 -1.44 -30.68 21.92
CA HIS A 139 -2.54 -31.57 21.55
C HIS A 139 -2.04 -32.96 21.13
N LYS A 140 -0.98 -33.01 20.30
CA LYS A 140 -0.35 -34.25 19.88
C LYS A 140 0.19 -35.03 21.09
N PHE A 141 0.91 -34.37 22.00
CA PHE A 141 1.41 -35.01 23.21
C PHE A 141 0.30 -35.64 24.06
N PHE A 142 -0.82 -34.93 24.27
CA PHE A 142 -1.95 -35.47 25.02
C PHE A 142 -2.67 -36.62 24.31
N SER A 143 -2.70 -36.60 22.97
CA SER A 143 -3.23 -37.72 22.17
C SER A 143 -2.32 -38.94 22.28
N ASP A 144 -1.01 -38.75 22.07
CA ASP A 144 0.00 -39.81 22.12
C ASP A 144 0.08 -40.45 23.52
N CYS A 145 -0.17 -39.68 24.60
CA CYS A 145 -0.21 -40.20 25.97
C CYS A 145 -1.52 -40.93 26.33
N ARG A 146 -2.56 -40.84 25.49
CA ARG A 146 -3.84 -41.54 25.66
C ARG A 146 -3.90 -42.89 24.95
N GLU A 147 -2.96 -43.14 24.02
CA GLU A 147 -2.71 -44.45 23.39
C GLU A 147 -1.77 -45.32 24.26
#